data_AF-A0A946PPT5-F1
#
_entry.id   AF-A0A946PPT5-F1
#
_cell.length_a   1.000
_cell.length_b   1.000
_cell.length_c   1.000
_cell.angle_alpha   90.00
_cell.angle_beta   90.00
_cell.angle_gamma   90.00
#
_symmetry.space_group_name_H-M   'P 1'
#
loop_
_entity.id
_entity.type
_entity.pdbx_description
1 polymer ?
#
loop_
_entity_poly.entity_id
_entity_poly.type
_entity_poly.pdbx_seq_one_letter_code
_entity_poly.pdbx_strand_id
1 'polypeptide(L)'
;MIPAELSIREPLFRWIQQQTGLYITDVNQGPVLLALKVLATENRENQDNYAALLINGLIDPQPFFDAVTTHESFFLRHRRHMEVAIERVIKPLLNQGKRPRILSAPCAQGEEPYSFAMLLQDNGVNPDRVEIVGVDIAASSIELAKKGCYRRYSLRQVPESFISHHFRVIAGEMFQVSPFIMQKVKFQRMNLLTESLARMVPGFDLIFCHNMLIYFDRDTTVRMLGVFEQLLAKEGWLFVDSTEVPHVGGVFEGETLNGVRAFHKHGMKKAELNKHLQTTFTPNYDPRPQAQAQTQPQGLPTVSVPAVVEPFAPHVVAAKSSPQPVEDISEKRRLAEQAYKNKQFEESLRLYDQLIDQHPLWASWARLGKARVLLDSGEELEALETAETALSAKKMTAGIYLTQADEADAHAIIVLVLHNKGLKSKLAEHLKRVRHLNPKHEVLRIVQ
;
A
#
# COMPACT_ATOMS: atom_id res chain seq x y z
N MET A 1 41.53 25.46 -0.60
CA MET A 1 40.61 25.08 -1.69
C MET A 1 39.76 23.94 -1.19
N ILE A 2 38.47 24.17 -0.99
CA ILE A 2 37.49 23.14 -0.62
C ILE A 2 36.94 22.59 -1.95
N PRO A 3 37.08 21.30 -2.28
CA PRO A 3 36.59 20.78 -3.56
C PRO A 3 35.06 20.84 -3.64
N ALA A 4 34.57 21.44 -4.73
CA ALA A 4 33.16 21.55 -5.07
C ALA A 4 32.69 20.26 -5.76
N GLU A 5 32.22 19.30 -4.97
CA GLU A 5 31.19 18.31 -5.33
C GLU A 5 30.69 17.67 -4.03
N LEU A 6 30.09 18.50 -3.17
CA LEU A 6 29.24 17.99 -2.10
C LEU A 6 27.99 17.43 -2.78
N SER A 7 27.99 16.12 -3.03
CA SER A 7 26.84 15.39 -3.56
C SER A 7 25.58 15.83 -2.81
N ILE A 8 24.55 16.30 -3.53
CA ILE A 8 23.27 16.76 -2.96
C ILE A 8 22.60 15.69 -2.07
N ARG A 9 23.06 14.44 -2.20
CA ARG A 9 22.57 13.25 -1.49
C ARG A 9 22.63 13.41 0.01
N GLU A 10 23.75 13.86 0.58
CA GLU A 10 23.85 14.03 2.04
C GLU A 10 22.86 15.08 2.56
N PRO A 11 22.82 16.31 1.99
CA PRO A 11 21.78 17.29 2.32
C PRO A 11 20.36 16.73 2.16
N LEU A 12 20.08 16.02 1.06
CA LEU A 12 18.77 15.43 0.81
C LEU A 12 18.38 14.40 1.86
N PHE A 13 19.29 13.48 2.22
CA PHE A 13 19.01 12.44 3.22
C PHE A 13 18.76 13.03 4.60
N ARG A 14 19.54 14.04 5.00
CA ARG A 14 19.29 14.79 6.24
C ARG A 14 17.94 15.50 6.20
N TRP A 15 17.60 16.13 5.07
CA TRP A 15 16.31 16.78 4.90
C TRP A 15 15.14 15.78 4.96
N ILE A 16 15.24 14.62 4.32
CA ILE A 16 14.23 13.54 4.42
C ILE A 16 14.04 13.13 5.88
N GLN A 17 15.13 12.90 6.60
CA GLN A 17 15.08 12.53 8.02
C GLN A 17 14.41 13.62 8.87
N GLN A 18 14.71 14.89 8.61
CA GLN A 18 14.08 16.02 9.33
C GLN A 18 12.58 16.12 9.02
N GLN A 19 12.17 15.90 7.77
CA GLN A 19 10.79 16.07 7.34
C GLN A 19 9.90 14.85 7.61
N THR A 20 10.47 13.64 7.73
CA THR A 20 9.69 12.39 7.81
C THR A 20 10.10 11.48 8.95
N GLY A 21 11.28 11.70 9.54
CA GLY A 21 11.91 10.78 10.49
C GLY A 21 12.66 9.61 9.84
N LEU A 22 12.45 9.35 8.55
CA LEU A 22 13.07 8.24 7.84
C LEU A 22 14.60 8.38 7.80
N TYR A 23 15.29 7.40 8.39
CA TYR A 23 16.74 7.36 8.40
C TYR A 23 17.28 6.60 7.19
N ILE A 24 18.03 7.31 6.35
CA ILE A 24 18.61 6.77 5.12
C ILE A 24 20.05 6.32 5.37
N THR A 25 20.34 5.10 4.92
CA THR A 25 21.61 4.37 5.04
C THR A 25 22.00 3.83 3.67
N ASP A 26 23.21 3.28 3.57
CA ASP A 26 23.66 2.66 2.32
C ASP A 26 22.79 1.48 1.88
N VAL A 27 22.11 0.83 2.82
CA VAL A 27 21.29 -0.37 2.58
C VAL A 27 19.90 -0.03 2.04
N ASN A 28 19.32 1.11 2.45
CA ASN A 28 17.96 1.50 2.09
C ASN A 28 17.88 2.76 1.18
N GLN A 29 19.01 3.34 0.76
CA GLN A 29 19.03 4.49 -0.15
C GLN A 29 18.56 4.20 -1.58
N GLY A 30 18.57 2.93 -2.01
CA GLY A 30 18.24 2.53 -3.38
C GLY A 30 16.87 3.05 -3.86
N PRO A 31 15.77 2.74 -3.15
CA PRO A 31 14.44 3.28 -3.44
C PRO A 31 14.38 4.82 -3.45
N VAL A 32 15.09 5.49 -2.53
CA VAL A 32 15.13 6.96 -2.46
C VAL A 32 15.78 7.57 -3.70
N LEU A 33 16.93 7.04 -4.11
CA LEU A 33 17.64 7.50 -5.30
C LEU A 33 16.85 7.19 -6.58
N LEU A 34 16.11 6.08 -6.61
CA LEU A 34 15.20 5.78 -7.70
C LEU A 34 14.05 6.79 -7.76
N ALA A 35 13.39 7.07 -6.64
CA ALA A 35 12.32 8.08 -6.56
C ALA A 35 12.83 9.45 -7.02
N LEU A 36 14.02 9.86 -6.56
CA LEU A 36 14.68 11.10 -6.98
C LEU A 36 14.87 11.15 -8.50
N LYS A 37 15.42 10.07 -9.08
CA LYS A 37 15.64 9.97 -10.52
C LYS A 37 14.35 10.09 -11.32
N VAL A 38 13.31 9.36 -10.92
CA VAL A 38 12.05 9.34 -11.69
C VAL A 38 11.33 10.69 -11.57
N LEU A 39 11.21 11.26 -10.37
CA LEU A 39 10.56 12.56 -10.16
C LEU A 39 11.30 13.71 -10.82
N ALA A 40 12.62 13.74 -10.75
CA ALA A 40 13.42 14.72 -11.47
C ALA A 40 13.11 14.65 -12.98
N THR A 41 13.10 13.44 -13.55
CA THR A 41 12.78 13.22 -14.97
C THR A 41 11.33 13.63 -15.31
N GLU A 42 10.36 13.46 -14.41
CA GLU A 42 8.96 13.92 -14.60
C GLU A 42 8.84 15.44 -14.62
N ASN A 43 9.61 16.09 -13.77
CA ASN A 43 9.61 17.55 -13.65
C ASN A 43 10.58 18.21 -14.64
N ARG A 44 11.18 17.43 -15.56
CA ARG A 44 12.19 17.88 -16.55
C ARG A 44 13.42 18.52 -15.90
N GLU A 45 13.78 18.01 -14.73
CA GLU A 45 14.93 18.43 -13.94
C GLU A 45 16.02 17.35 -13.92
N ASN A 46 17.25 17.75 -13.61
CA ASN A 46 18.26 16.81 -13.18
C ASN A 46 18.09 16.52 -11.67
N GLN A 47 18.68 15.42 -11.17
CA GLN A 47 18.51 14.98 -9.78
C GLN A 47 18.99 16.03 -8.78
N ASP A 48 20.10 16.71 -9.05
CA ASP A 48 20.68 17.70 -8.15
C ASP A 48 19.80 18.93 -8.02
N ASN A 49 19.30 19.44 -9.16
CA ASN A 49 18.38 20.57 -9.16
C ASN A 49 17.05 20.21 -8.50
N TYR A 50 16.47 19.04 -8.80
CA TYR A 50 15.23 18.60 -8.19
C TYR A 50 15.36 18.45 -6.66
N ALA A 51 16.45 17.85 -6.19
CA ALA A 51 16.74 17.75 -4.75
C ALA A 51 16.93 19.14 -4.11
N ALA A 52 17.61 20.07 -4.77
CA ALA A 52 17.73 21.45 -4.29
C ALA A 52 16.37 22.16 -4.22
N LEU A 53 15.49 21.98 -5.20
CA LEU A 53 14.13 22.52 -5.18
C LEU A 53 13.32 21.98 -3.99
N LEU A 54 13.41 20.67 -3.70
CA LEU A 54 12.77 20.05 -2.52
C LEU A 54 13.30 20.65 -1.21
N ILE A 55 14.63 20.66 -1.04
CA ILE A 55 15.28 21.10 0.20
C ILE A 55 14.96 22.57 0.51
N ASN A 56 14.93 23.41 -0.53
CA ASN A 56 14.63 24.84 -0.40
C ASN A 56 13.13 25.14 -0.34
N GLY A 57 12.25 24.13 -0.37
CA GLY A 57 10.80 24.30 -0.30
C GLY A 57 10.20 25.02 -1.51
N LEU A 58 10.84 24.91 -2.68
CA LEU A 58 10.42 25.56 -3.92
C LEU A 58 9.39 24.74 -4.71
N ILE A 59 9.24 23.46 -4.38
CA ILE A 59 8.26 22.55 -4.94
C ILE A 59 7.57 21.74 -3.84
N ASP A 60 6.38 21.23 -4.11
CA ASP A 60 5.65 20.36 -3.18
C ASP A 60 6.44 19.06 -2.93
N PRO A 61 6.83 18.78 -1.67
CA PRO A 61 7.57 17.57 -1.35
C PRO A 61 6.70 16.31 -1.27
N GLN A 62 5.37 16.44 -1.27
CA GLN A 62 4.48 15.31 -1.02
C GLN A 62 4.63 14.15 -2.03
N PRO A 63 4.74 14.37 -3.36
CA PRO A 63 5.00 13.29 -4.31
C PRO A 63 6.31 12.55 -4.03
N PHE A 64 7.32 13.26 -3.53
CA PHE A 64 8.59 12.66 -3.13
C PHE A 64 8.44 11.81 -1.87
N PHE A 65 7.75 12.32 -0.84
CA PHE A 65 7.46 11.55 0.37
C PHE A 65 6.65 10.28 0.09
N ASP A 66 5.62 10.39 -0.76
CA ASP A 66 4.82 9.25 -1.19
C ASP A 66 5.66 8.17 -1.90
N ALA A 67 6.71 8.57 -2.64
CA ALA A 67 7.58 7.65 -3.36
C ALA A 67 8.65 7.00 -2.48
N VAL A 68 9.10 7.65 -1.40
CA VAL A 68 10.19 7.14 -0.53
C VAL A 68 9.71 6.42 0.72
N THR A 69 8.44 6.58 1.09
CA THR A 69 7.83 5.88 2.22
C THR A 69 7.41 4.46 1.84
N THR A 70 7.42 3.56 2.82
CA THR A 70 7.05 2.14 2.60
C THR A 70 5.57 1.94 2.92
N HIS A 71 4.82 1.40 1.95
CA HIS A 71 3.36 1.23 2.05
C HIS A 71 2.90 -0.22 2.25
N GLU A 72 3.83 -1.17 2.46
CA GLU A 72 3.48 -2.60 2.53
C GLU A 72 2.66 -2.92 3.78
N SER A 73 1.37 -3.16 3.56
CA SER A 73 0.38 -3.52 4.58
C SER A 73 -0.60 -4.56 4.02
N PHE A 74 -1.32 -5.21 4.93
CA PHE A 74 -2.37 -6.17 4.57
C PHE A 74 -3.34 -6.38 5.73
N PHE A 75 -4.55 -6.81 5.40
CA PHE A 75 -5.60 -7.01 6.38
C PHE A 75 -5.25 -8.12 7.36
N LEU A 76 -5.62 -7.90 8.62
CA LEU A 76 -5.41 -8.84 9.73
C LEU A 76 -3.95 -9.19 10.03
N ARG A 77 -2.97 -8.40 9.55
CA ARG A 77 -1.53 -8.60 9.82
C ARG A 77 -1.22 -8.82 11.30
N HIS A 78 -1.78 -7.96 12.15
CA HIS A 78 -1.61 -8.02 13.61
C HIS A 78 -2.92 -8.39 14.31
N ARG A 79 -3.68 -9.33 13.75
CA ARG A 79 -5.00 -9.76 14.25
C ARG A 79 -5.01 -10.03 15.76
N ARG A 80 -4.01 -10.77 16.25
CA ARG A 80 -3.94 -11.13 17.67
C ARG A 80 -3.80 -9.90 18.58
N HIS A 81 -3.05 -8.87 18.16
CA HIS A 81 -2.92 -7.63 18.92
C HIS A 81 -4.27 -6.92 19.02
N MET A 82 -5.00 -6.83 17.91
CA MET A 82 -6.33 -6.21 17.87
C MET A 82 -7.34 -6.97 18.73
N GLU A 83 -7.40 -8.30 18.63
CA GLU A 83 -8.29 -9.14 19.45
C GLU A 83 -8.02 -8.97 20.96
N VAL A 84 -6.74 -8.97 21.35
CA VAL A 84 -6.35 -8.75 22.75
C VAL A 84 -6.71 -7.35 23.21
N ALA A 85 -6.48 -6.32 22.39
CA ALA A 85 -6.85 -4.95 22.72
C ALA A 85 -8.37 -4.78 22.86
N ILE A 86 -9.16 -5.43 22.00
CA ILE A 86 -10.62 -5.43 22.09
C ILE A 86 -11.09 -6.02 23.43
N GLU A 87 -10.55 -7.19 23.80
CA GLU A 87 -10.95 -7.89 25.01
C GLU A 87 -10.47 -7.20 26.30
N ARG A 88 -9.19 -6.80 26.33
CA ARG A 88 -8.51 -6.36 27.56
C ARG A 88 -8.59 -4.86 27.80
N VAL A 89 -8.88 -4.07 26.77
CA VAL A 89 -8.90 -2.60 26.88
C VAL A 89 -10.26 -2.03 26.45
N ILE A 90 -10.71 -2.34 25.24
CA ILE A 90 -11.93 -1.71 24.68
C ILE A 90 -13.18 -2.12 25.45
N LYS A 91 -13.44 -3.42 25.63
CA LYS A 91 -14.65 -3.89 26.35
C LYS A 91 -14.71 -3.35 27.80
N PRO A 92 -13.64 -3.39 28.61
CA PRO A 92 -13.64 -2.76 29.94
C PRO A 92 -13.99 -1.27 29.93
N LEU A 93 -13.43 -0.49 29.01
CA LEU A 93 -13.74 0.94 28.88
C LEU A 93 -15.20 1.17 28.48
N LEU A 94 -15.74 0.37 27.57
CA LEU A 94 -17.15 0.42 27.17
C LEU A 94 -18.10 0.08 28.32
N ASN A 95 -17.73 -0.88 29.19
CA ASN A 95 -18.50 -1.25 30.38
C ASN A 95 -18.49 -0.12 31.44
N GLN A 96 -17.45 0.71 31.45
CA GLN A 96 -17.39 1.94 32.25
C GLN A 96 -18.17 3.12 31.63
N GLY A 97 -18.87 2.90 30.51
CA GLY A 97 -19.60 3.95 29.80
C GLY A 97 -18.72 4.92 29.02
N LYS A 98 -17.41 4.63 28.86
CA LYS A 98 -16.50 5.46 28.06
C LYS A 98 -16.60 5.10 26.59
N ARG A 99 -16.21 6.03 25.72
CA ARG A 99 -16.04 5.82 24.27
C ARG A 99 -14.55 5.71 23.96
N PRO A 100 -14.01 4.49 23.76
CA PRO A 100 -12.58 4.32 23.55
C PRO A 100 -12.10 4.99 22.27
N ARG A 101 -10.88 5.52 22.29
CA ARG A 101 -10.24 6.15 21.13
C ARG A 101 -8.97 5.39 20.75
N ILE A 102 -8.86 5.03 19.47
CA ILE A 102 -7.77 4.26 18.89
C ILE A 102 -7.07 5.11 17.84
N LEU A 103 -5.74 5.18 17.93
CA LEU A 103 -4.88 5.73 16.89
C LEU A 103 -4.09 4.58 16.26
N SER A 104 -4.17 4.45 14.93
CA SER A 104 -3.30 3.58 14.13
C SER A 104 -2.34 4.48 13.36
N ALA A 105 -1.04 4.35 13.65
CA ALA A 105 -0.02 5.26 13.17
C ALA A 105 1.33 4.55 13.03
N PRO A 106 1.82 4.34 11.79
CA PRO A 106 1.24 4.72 10.51
C PRO A 106 0.11 3.76 10.13
N CYS A 107 -0.88 4.24 9.39
CA CYS A 107 -2.00 3.41 8.93
C CYS A 107 -1.86 2.89 7.50
N ALA A 108 -0.81 3.29 6.76
CA ALA A 108 -0.59 2.96 5.37
C ALA A 108 -1.86 3.20 4.53
N GLN A 109 -2.28 2.21 3.75
CA GLN A 109 -3.47 2.30 2.89
C GLN A 109 -4.76 1.94 3.64
N GLY A 110 -4.74 1.88 4.97
CA GLY A 110 -5.95 1.75 5.81
C GLY A 110 -6.33 0.32 6.21
N GLU A 111 -5.53 -0.69 5.84
CA GLU A 111 -5.84 -2.09 6.16
C GLU A 111 -5.91 -2.35 7.67
N GLU A 112 -5.03 -1.72 8.47
CA GLU A 112 -5.02 -1.91 9.94
C GLU A 112 -6.25 -1.26 10.62
N PRO A 113 -6.56 0.04 10.43
CA PRO A 113 -7.77 0.64 10.99
C PRO A 113 -9.05 -0.10 10.61
N TYR A 114 -9.17 -0.53 9.35
CA TYR A 114 -10.32 -1.29 8.90
C TYR A 114 -10.38 -2.68 9.50
N SER A 115 -9.25 -3.38 9.59
CA SER A 115 -9.17 -4.66 10.30
C SER A 115 -9.67 -4.53 11.73
N PHE A 116 -9.31 -3.44 12.42
CA PHE A 116 -9.76 -3.18 13.78
C PHE A 116 -11.28 -2.98 13.84
N ALA A 117 -11.84 -2.14 12.96
CA ALA A 117 -13.27 -1.89 12.89
C ALA A 117 -14.09 -3.17 12.61
N MET A 118 -13.60 -4.02 11.71
CA MET A 118 -14.22 -5.31 11.38
C MET A 118 -14.15 -6.28 12.57
N LEU A 119 -13.00 -6.37 13.24
CA LEU A 119 -12.83 -7.23 14.41
C LEU A 119 -13.67 -6.77 15.60
N LEU A 120 -13.90 -5.46 15.77
CA LEU A 120 -14.85 -4.96 16.77
C LEU A 120 -16.24 -5.53 16.51
N GLN A 121 -16.72 -5.42 15.27
CA GLN A 121 -18.03 -5.95 14.87
C GLN A 121 -18.13 -7.46 15.11
N ASP A 122 -17.13 -8.24 14.68
CA ASP A 122 -17.12 -9.70 14.84
C ASP A 122 -17.04 -10.15 16.30
N ASN A 123 -16.53 -9.30 17.20
CA ASN A 123 -16.47 -9.55 18.64
C ASN A 123 -17.67 -8.99 19.41
N GLY A 124 -18.76 -8.64 18.71
CA GLY A 124 -20.00 -8.14 19.32
C GLY A 124 -19.91 -6.72 19.86
N VAL A 125 -18.86 -5.97 19.49
CA VAL A 125 -18.69 -4.56 19.87
C VAL A 125 -19.17 -3.70 18.72
N ASN A 126 -20.20 -2.87 18.96
CA ASN A 126 -20.63 -1.89 17.95
C ASN A 126 -19.48 -0.90 17.67
N PRO A 127 -18.93 -0.84 16.44
CA PRO A 127 -17.83 0.07 16.11
C PRO A 127 -18.15 1.55 16.34
N ASP A 128 -19.42 1.97 16.31
CA ASP A 128 -19.81 3.36 16.59
C ASP A 128 -19.45 3.84 18.00
N ARG A 129 -19.34 2.89 18.94
CA ARG A 129 -18.94 3.16 20.32
C ARG A 129 -17.43 3.32 20.50
N VAL A 130 -16.66 3.23 19.42
CA VAL A 130 -15.20 3.41 19.40
C VAL A 130 -14.86 4.47 18.36
N GLU A 131 -13.92 5.36 18.67
CA GLU A 131 -13.35 6.24 17.66
C GLU A 131 -12.05 5.63 17.14
N ILE A 132 -11.94 5.44 15.83
CA ILE A 132 -10.73 4.92 15.18
C ILE A 132 -10.18 5.99 14.25
N VAL A 133 -8.92 6.37 14.47
CA VAL A 133 -8.20 7.34 13.67
C VAL A 133 -6.98 6.66 13.05
N GLY A 134 -6.89 6.65 11.73
CA GLY A 134 -5.70 6.25 10.99
C GLY A 134 -4.93 7.49 10.54
N VAL A 135 -3.63 7.53 10.80
CA VAL A 135 -2.76 8.62 10.32
C VAL A 135 -1.59 8.10 9.54
N ASP A 136 -1.21 8.82 8.50
CA ASP A 136 -0.03 8.54 7.70
C ASP A 136 0.54 9.85 7.13
N ILE A 137 1.84 9.87 6.85
CA ILE A 137 2.50 11.01 6.22
C ILE A 137 2.26 11.00 4.70
N ALA A 138 2.04 9.83 4.11
CA ALA A 138 1.83 9.68 2.68
C ALA A 138 0.40 10.04 2.27
N ALA A 139 0.27 11.07 1.44
CA ALA A 139 -1.03 11.57 0.99
C ALA A 139 -1.74 10.54 0.11
N SER A 140 -1.03 9.92 -0.83
CA SER A 140 -1.58 8.85 -1.68
C SER A 140 -2.13 7.68 -0.86
N SER A 141 -1.43 7.26 0.19
CA SER A 141 -1.90 6.17 1.07
C SER A 141 -3.18 6.53 1.80
N ILE A 142 -3.29 7.77 2.30
CA ILE A 142 -4.53 8.27 2.91
C ILE A 142 -5.68 8.34 1.90
N GLU A 143 -5.43 8.77 0.67
CA GLU A 143 -6.47 8.82 -0.37
C GLU A 143 -6.92 7.42 -0.80
N LEU A 144 -6.01 6.43 -0.85
CA LEU A 144 -6.36 5.03 -1.09
C LEU A 144 -7.15 4.44 0.08
N ALA A 145 -6.75 4.74 1.31
CA ALA A 145 -7.46 4.31 2.52
C ALA A 145 -8.91 4.79 2.52
N LYS A 146 -9.14 6.08 2.20
CA LYS A 146 -10.50 6.64 2.11
C LYS A 146 -11.36 5.98 1.03
N LYS A 147 -10.75 5.51 -0.07
CA LYS A 147 -11.48 4.77 -1.14
C LYS A 147 -11.85 3.35 -0.69
N GLY A 148 -11.03 2.75 0.18
CA GLY A 148 -11.29 1.44 0.76
C GLY A 148 -11.30 0.29 -0.25
N CYS A 149 -10.63 0.44 -1.40
CA CYS A 149 -10.58 -0.54 -2.48
C CYS A 149 -9.21 -1.23 -2.53
N TYR A 150 -9.20 -2.56 -2.45
CA TYR A 150 -7.98 -3.35 -2.29
C TYR A 150 -7.92 -4.51 -3.29
N ARG A 151 -6.71 -4.93 -3.64
CA ARG A 151 -6.48 -6.13 -4.46
C ARG A 151 -6.55 -7.39 -3.59
N ARG A 152 -6.73 -8.56 -4.21
CA ARG A 152 -6.69 -9.86 -3.52
C ARG A 152 -5.43 -10.07 -2.66
N TYR A 153 -4.29 -9.50 -3.07
CA TYR A 153 -3.02 -9.58 -2.35
C TYR A 153 -3.05 -8.91 -0.95
N SER A 154 -3.80 -7.82 -0.78
CA SER A 154 -4.01 -7.19 0.53
C SER A 154 -4.85 -8.09 1.47
N LEU A 155 -5.55 -9.08 0.91
CA LEU A 155 -6.38 -10.05 1.63
C LEU A 155 -5.72 -11.43 1.77
N ARG A 156 -4.41 -11.56 1.50
CA ARG A 156 -3.70 -12.85 1.41
C ARG A 156 -3.75 -13.70 2.70
N GLN A 157 -3.97 -13.09 3.86
CA GLN A 157 -4.11 -13.79 5.15
C GLN A 157 -5.54 -13.75 5.70
N VAL A 158 -6.51 -13.28 4.91
CA VAL A 158 -7.89 -13.10 5.36
C VAL A 158 -8.72 -14.33 4.96
N PRO A 159 -9.44 -14.99 5.90
CA PRO A 159 -10.34 -16.09 5.58
C PRO A 159 -11.50 -15.65 4.67
N GLU A 160 -11.93 -16.51 3.75
CA GLU A 160 -13.01 -16.18 2.79
C GLU A 160 -14.34 -15.83 3.46
N SER A 161 -14.63 -16.42 4.62
CA SER A 161 -15.81 -16.06 5.42
C SER A 161 -15.75 -14.62 5.92
N PHE A 162 -14.57 -14.14 6.31
CA PHE A 162 -14.34 -12.77 6.75
C PHE A 162 -14.42 -11.80 5.56
N ILE A 163 -13.86 -12.18 4.41
CA ILE A 163 -13.98 -11.41 3.16
C ILE A 163 -15.45 -11.23 2.79
N SER A 164 -16.21 -12.33 2.78
CA SER A 164 -17.63 -12.34 2.44
C SER A 164 -18.49 -11.49 3.39
N HIS A 165 -18.07 -11.35 4.65
CA HIS A 165 -18.81 -10.56 5.64
C HIS A 165 -18.51 -9.06 5.53
N HIS A 166 -17.23 -8.69 5.32
CA HIS A 166 -16.76 -7.32 5.48
C HIS A 166 -16.46 -6.59 4.18
N PHE A 167 -16.42 -7.28 3.05
CA PHE A 167 -16.07 -6.72 1.75
C PHE A 167 -17.16 -6.94 0.71
N ARG A 168 -17.15 -6.07 -0.29
CA ARG A 168 -17.91 -6.22 -1.53
C ARG A 168 -16.91 -6.44 -2.65
N VAL A 169 -17.14 -7.46 -3.46
CA VAL A 169 -16.38 -7.61 -4.71
C VAL A 169 -16.85 -6.52 -5.66
N ILE A 170 -15.93 -5.63 -6.02
CA ILE A 170 -16.10 -4.67 -7.10
C ILE A 170 -15.29 -5.16 -8.31
N ALA A 171 -15.45 -4.53 -9.46
CA ALA A 171 -14.92 -5.11 -10.68
C ALA A 171 -13.40 -5.33 -10.68
N GLY A 172 -12.98 -6.41 -11.35
CA GLY A 172 -11.56 -6.73 -11.52
C GLY A 172 -10.93 -7.37 -10.31
N GLU A 173 -11.70 -8.19 -9.59
CA GLU A 173 -11.23 -8.88 -8.40
C GLU A 173 -10.69 -7.91 -7.34
N MET A 174 -11.24 -6.69 -7.35
CA MET A 174 -11.00 -5.67 -6.36
C MET A 174 -12.04 -5.84 -5.25
N PHE A 175 -11.62 -5.64 -4.02
CA PHE A 175 -12.43 -5.81 -2.83
C PHE A 175 -12.58 -4.45 -2.17
N GLN A 176 -13.81 -3.97 -2.08
CA GLN A 176 -14.11 -2.75 -1.35
C GLN A 176 -14.57 -3.10 0.06
N VAL A 177 -14.00 -2.43 1.06
CA VAL A 177 -14.50 -2.49 2.44
C VAL A 177 -15.96 -2.06 2.48
N SER A 178 -16.79 -2.72 3.28
CA SER A 178 -18.21 -2.39 3.36
C SER A 178 -18.40 -0.90 3.74
N PRO A 179 -19.36 -0.17 3.11
CA PRO A 179 -19.59 1.24 3.42
C PRO A 179 -19.88 1.51 4.89
N PHE A 180 -20.48 0.54 5.59
CA PHE A 180 -20.71 0.61 7.03
C PHE A 180 -19.38 0.73 7.79
N ILE A 181 -18.42 -0.17 7.53
CA ILE A 181 -17.09 -0.16 8.16
C ILE A 181 -16.30 1.09 7.74
N MET A 182 -16.40 1.51 6.47
CA MET A 182 -15.70 2.70 5.97
C MET A 182 -16.00 3.95 6.78
N GLN A 183 -17.25 4.13 7.22
CA GLN A 183 -17.68 5.27 8.02
C GLN A 183 -17.18 5.25 9.47
N LYS A 184 -16.61 4.13 9.95
CA LYS A 184 -16.16 3.97 11.34
C LYS A 184 -14.72 4.41 11.56
N VAL A 185 -13.99 4.70 10.48
CA VAL A 185 -12.59 5.08 10.52
C VAL A 185 -12.41 6.48 9.95
N LYS A 186 -11.67 7.33 10.68
CA LYS A 186 -11.25 8.65 10.21
C LYS A 186 -9.81 8.59 9.76
N PHE A 187 -9.53 8.99 8.52
CA PHE A 187 -8.17 9.08 7.99
C PHE A 187 -7.67 10.52 7.94
N GLN A 188 -6.44 10.75 8.39
CA GLN A 188 -5.80 12.06 8.34
C GLN A 188 -4.37 11.96 7.83
N ARG A 189 -4.02 12.79 6.85
CA ARG A 189 -2.62 13.02 6.48
C ARG A 189 -1.95 13.85 7.57
N MET A 190 -0.91 13.32 8.19
CA MET A 190 -0.23 13.98 9.30
C MET A 190 1.19 13.45 9.49
N ASN A 191 2.14 14.36 9.65
CA ASN A 191 3.42 14.00 10.26
C ASN A 191 3.28 14.02 11.80
N LEU A 192 3.35 12.85 12.43
CA LEU A 192 3.22 12.75 13.88
C LEU A 192 4.33 13.49 14.65
N LEU A 193 5.55 13.60 14.10
CA LEU A 193 6.67 14.24 14.79
C LEU A 193 6.48 15.76 14.94
N THR A 194 5.76 16.39 14.02
CA THR A 194 5.69 17.85 13.92
C THR A 194 4.29 18.43 14.11
N GLU A 195 3.24 17.69 13.78
CA GLU A 195 1.87 18.23 13.73
C GLU A 195 0.97 17.72 14.87
N SER A 196 1.24 16.53 15.40
CA SER A 196 0.28 15.79 16.24
C SER A 196 -0.05 16.49 17.55
N LEU A 197 0.93 17.04 18.24
CA LEU A 197 0.76 17.69 19.54
C LEU A 197 -0.03 19.01 19.46
N ALA A 198 -0.22 19.58 18.26
CA ALA A 198 -1.09 20.74 18.07
C ALA A 198 -2.53 20.33 17.69
N ARG A 199 -2.70 19.13 17.13
CA ARG A 199 -3.93 18.69 16.45
C ARG A 199 -4.65 17.54 17.15
N MET A 200 -3.97 16.84 18.07
CA MET A 200 -4.41 15.59 18.68
C MET A 200 -4.06 15.52 20.19
N VAL A 201 -4.32 16.57 20.97
CA VAL A 201 -4.00 16.60 22.42
C VAL A 201 -5.01 15.83 23.26
N PRO A 202 -4.56 15.31 24.43
CA PRO A 202 -4.50 13.89 24.76
C PRO A 202 -5.85 13.19 24.71
N GLY A 203 -5.82 11.89 24.46
CA GLY A 203 -6.99 11.07 24.74
C GLY A 203 -7.14 9.84 23.88
N PHE A 204 -6.05 9.24 23.38
CA PHE A 204 -6.13 7.90 22.81
C PHE A 204 -5.93 6.86 23.90
N ASP A 205 -6.90 5.96 24.07
CA ASP A 205 -6.79 4.83 24.97
C ASP A 205 -5.86 3.75 24.39
N LEU A 206 -5.75 3.69 23.06
CA LEU A 206 -4.88 2.78 22.33
C LEU A 206 -4.11 3.53 21.24
N ILE A 207 -2.80 3.29 21.15
CA ILE A 207 -2.00 3.57 19.97
C ILE A 207 -1.48 2.25 19.41
N PHE A 208 -1.70 2.02 18.12
CA PHE A 208 -1.13 0.94 17.34
C PHE A 208 -0.04 1.54 16.45
N CYS A 209 1.20 1.14 16.67
CA CYS A 209 2.36 1.57 15.92
C CYS A 209 3.12 0.33 15.46
N HIS A 210 2.76 -0.18 14.30
CA HIS A 210 3.39 -1.36 13.72
C HIS A 210 4.27 -1.01 12.54
N ASN A 211 5.49 -1.53 12.56
CA ASN A 211 6.45 -1.50 11.46
C ASN A 211 6.82 -0.06 11.02
N MET A 212 6.96 0.87 11.96
CA MET A 212 7.41 2.25 11.70
C MET A 212 8.74 2.57 12.37
N LEU A 213 8.91 2.21 13.63
CA LEU A 213 10.08 2.58 14.43
C LEU A 213 11.37 1.98 13.86
N ILE A 214 11.26 0.87 13.12
CA ILE A 214 12.37 0.22 12.42
C ILE A 214 13.01 1.07 11.31
N TYR A 215 12.34 2.15 10.88
CA TYR A 215 12.83 3.07 9.86
C TYR A 215 13.47 4.33 10.45
N PHE A 216 13.41 4.49 11.77
CA PHE A 216 13.91 5.66 12.47
C PHE A 216 15.29 5.36 13.06
N ASP A 217 16.14 6.38 13.13
CA ASP A 217 17.30 6.34 13.99
C ASP A 217 16.88 6.51 15.46
N ARG A 218 17.81 6.24 16.38
CA ARG A 218 17.52 6.27 17.83
C ARG A 218 16.91 7.60 18.26
N ASP A 219 17.46 8.72 17.80
CA ASP A 219 17.00 10.05 18.21
C ASP A 219 15.58 10.32 17.73
N THR A 220 15.25 9.93 16.49
CA THR A 220 13.89 10.04 15.96
C THR A 220 12.92 9.11 16.68
N THR A 221 13.33 7.87 16.98
CA THR A 221 12.52 6.95 17.78
C THR A 221 12.19 7.56 19.14
N VAL A 222 13.18 8.12 19.85
CA VAL A 222 12.97 8.73 21.16
C VAL A 222 12.01 9.92 21.09
N ARG A 223 12.15 10.79 20.07
CA ARG A 223 11.18 11.88 19.84
C ARG A 223 9.77 11.33 19.61
N MET A 224 9.62 10.28 18.79
CA MET A 224 8.33 9.65 18.52
C MET A 224 7.71 9.04 19.79
N LEU A 225 8.50 8.39 20.65
CA LEU A 225 8.02 7.88 21.93
C LEU A 225 7.54 8.99 22.87
N GLY A 226 8.21 10.14 22.86
CA GLY A 226 7.77 11.34 23.57
C GLY A 226 6.45 11.91 23.02
N VAL A 227 6.22 11.79 21.71
CA VAL A 227 4.93 12.13 21.09
C VAL A 227 3.85 11.13 21.55
N PHE A 228 4.09 9.83 21.45
CA PHE A 228 3.13 8.81 21.88
C PHE A 228 2.72 8.96 23.34
N GLU A 229 3.67 9.29 24.23
CA GLU A 229 3.33 9.55 25.63
C GLU A 229 2.32 10.69 25.79
N GLN A 230 2.51 11.78 25.06
CA GLN A 230 1.62 12.92 25.14
C GLN A 230 0.25 12.63 24.52
N LEU A 231 0.18 11.82 23.45
CA LEU A 231 -1.07 11.45 22.80
C LEU A 231 -1.88 10.41 23.60
N LEU A 232 -1.19 9.51 24.32
CA LEU A 232 -1.83 8.48 25.13
C LEU A 232 -2.60 9.09 26.31
N ALA A 233 -3.82 8.60 26.51
CA ALA A 233 -4.57 8.80 27.74
C ALA A 233 -3.77 8.25 28.93
N LYS A 234 -4.13 8.69 30.14
CA LYS A 234 -3.43 8.32 31.38
C LYS A 234 -3.21 6.80 31.46
N GLU A 235 -4.28 6.02 31.35
CA GLU A 235 -4.29 4.54 31.36
C GLU A 235 -4.13 3.92 29.96
N GLY A 236 -3.60 4.69 29.00
CA GLY A 236 -3.50 4.27 27.61
C GLY A 236 -2.43 3.21 27.37
N TRP A 237 -2.63 2.45 26.28
CA TRP A 237 -1.72 1.39 25.84
C TRP A 237 -1.14 1.66 24.47
N LEU A 238 0.12 1.26 24.30
CA LEU A 238 0.84 1.22 23.05
C LEU A 238 1.07 -0.24 22.62
N PHE A 239 0.63 -0.57 21.42
CA PHE A 239 0.89 -1.84 20.75
C PHE A 239 1.90 -1.62 19.63
N VAL A 240 2.97 -2.44 19.61
CA VAL A 240 4.03 -2.40 18.59
C VAL A 240 4.36 -3.79 18.10
N ASP A 241 5.04 -3.89 16.95
CA ASP A 241 5.46 -5.19 16.43
C ASP A 241 6.51 -5.81 17.38
N SER A 242 6.57 -7.14 17.41
CA SER A 242 7.64 -7.90 18.05
C SER A 242 9.05 -7.38 17.70
N THR A 243 9.28 -6.94 16.46
CA THR A 243 10.57 -6.39 16.01
C THR A 243 10.86 -5.01 16.60
N GLU A 244 9.84 -4.31 17.10
CA GLU A 244 9.93 -2.95 17.62
C GLU A 244 9.98 -2.88 19.15
N VAL A 245 9.72 -3.99 19.83
CA VAL A 245 9.85 -4.12 21.29
C VAL A 245 11.19 -3.57 21.82
N PRO A 246 12.36 -3.82 21.20
CA PRO A 246 13.64 -3.25 21.69
C PRO A 246 13.71 -1.72 21.64
N HIS A 247 12.93 -1.07 20.78
CA HIS A 247 12.90 0.39 20.67
C HIS A 247 12.03 1.03 21.75
N VAL A 248 11.03 0.31 22.25
CA VAL A 248 10.06 0.79 23.24
C VAL A 248 10.44 0.35 24.66
N GLY A 249 11.01 -0.85 24.78
CA GLY A 249 11.41 -1.47 26.04
C GLY A 249 12.49 -0.65 26.75
N GLY A 250 12.20 -0.26 27.98
CA GLY A 250 13.02 0.66 28.78
C GLY A 250 12.41 2.04 28.89
N VAL A 251 11.76 2.54 27.84
CA VAL A 251 11.04 3.82 27.91
C VAL A 251 9.64 3.63 28.47
N PHE A 252 8.87 2.68 27.94
CA PHE A 252 7.57 2.27 28.49
C PHE A 252 7.68 0.91 29.20
N GLU A 253 6.86 0.71 30.22
CA GLU A 253 6.73 -0.59 30.87
C GLU A 253 5.84 -1.50 30.04
N GLY A 254 6.37 -2.69 29.73
CA GLY A 254 5.66 -3.67 28.92
C GLY A 254 5.02 -4.76 29.77
N GLU A 255 3.79 -5.13 29.44
CA GLU A 255 3.05 -6.26 29.99
C GLU A 255 2.74 -7.28 28.88
N THR A 256 2.58 -8.55 29.23
CA THR A 256 2.13 -9.58 28.29
C THR A 256 0.65 -9.86 28.51
N LEU A 257 -0.18 -9.37 27.60
CA LEU A 257 -1.62 -9.57 27.57
C LEU A 257 -1.98 -10.76 26.69
N ASN A 258 -2.36 -11.90 27.28
CA ASN A 258 -2.79 -13.10 26.53
C ASN A 258 -1.82 -13.52 25.40
N GLY A 259 -0.52 -13.41 25.68
CA GLY A 259 0.57 -13.74 24.75
C GLY A 259 1.04 -12.59 23.84
N VAL A 260 0.42 -11.42 23.91
CA VAL A 260 0.80 -10.21 23.17
C VAL A 260 1.55 -9.25 24.09
N ARG A 261 2.72 -8.76 23.66
CA ARG A 261 3.43 -7.72 24.40
C ARG A 261 2.81 -6.35 24.07
N ALA A 262 2.36 -5.62 25.09
CA ALA A 262 1.84 -4.27 24.98
C ALA A 262 2.48 -3.38 26.07
N PHE A 263 2.41 -2.06 25.92
CA PHE A 263 3.13 -1.13 26.77
C PHE A 263 2.20 -0.07 27.36
N HIS A 264 2.39 0.26 28.63
CA HIS A 264 1.56 1.22 29.35
C HIS A 264 2.21 2.58 29.51
N LYS A 265 1.42 3.65 29.35
CA LYS A 265 1.88 5.02 29.65
C LYS A 265 2.37 5.19 31.09
N HIS A 266 1.67 4.60 32.06
CA HIS A 266 1.99 4.77 33.49
C HIS A 266 3.39 4.28 33.90
N GLY A 267 3.95 3.31 33.17
CA GLY A 267 5.28 2.81 33.43
C GLY A 267 6.38 3.54 32.65
N MET A 268 6.10 4.75 32.15
CA MET A 268 7.09 5.50 31.40
C MET A 268 8.21 6.05 32.31
N LYS A 269 9.46 5.72 31.98
CA LYS A 269 10.64 6.20 32.70
C LYS A 269 11.15 7.50 32.08
N LYS A 270 10.63 8.65 32.53
CA LYS A 270 11.05 9.99 32.05
C LYS A 270 12.56 10.25 32.13
N ALA A 271 13.22 9.75 33.18
CA ALA A 271 14.68 9.87 33.30
C ALA A 271 15.42 9.03 32.25
N GLU A 272 14.90 7.85 31.89
CA GLU A 272 15.49 7.03 30.81
C GLU A 272 15.22 7.67 29.44
N LEU A 273 14.04 8.24 29.21
CA LEU A 273 13.76 9.03 28.01
C LEU A 273 14.74 10.22 27.89
N ASN A 274 14.91 10.99 28.97
CA ASN A 274 15.82 12.13 29.01
C ASN A 274 17.30 11.73 28.87
N LYS A 275 17.70 10.58 29.44
CA LYS A 275 19.05 10.02 29.26
C LYS A 275 19.28 9.50 27.84
N HIS A 276 18.25 8.92 27.22
CA HIS A 276 18.27 8.50 25.82
C HIS A 276 18.37 9.69 24.87
N LEU A 277 17.72 10.82 25.20
CA LEU A 277 17.90 12.09 24.49
C LEU A 277 19.32 12.67 24.63
N GLN A 278 20.11 12.22 25.61
CA GLN A 278 21.44 12.77 25.92
C GLN A 278 22.62 11.87 25.52
N THR A 279 22.41 10.61 25.12
CA THR A 279 23.51 9.66 24.86
C THR A 279 23.46 9.08 23.44
N THR A 280 24.37 9.53 22.59
CA THR A 280 24.47 9.19 21.16
C THR A 280 25.14 7.83 20.87
N PHE A 281 24.47 7.08 19.98
CA PHE A 281 24.88 6.04 19.02
C PHE A 281 25.67 4.75 19.35
N THR A 282 25.05 3.61 18.99
CA THR A 282 25.53 2.64 17.97
C THR A 282 24.32 1.80 17.48
N PRO A 283 24.05 1.69 16.17
CA PRO A 283 22.90 0.94 15.66
C PRO A 283 23.31 -0.49 15.31
N ASN A 284 22.50 -1.45 15.73
CA ASN A 284 22.53 -2.81 15.21
C ASN A 284 21.24 -2.99 14.40
N TYR A 285 21.34 -3.02 13.08
CA TYR A 285 20.19 -3.17 12.18
C TYR A 285 20.38 -4.42 11.32
N ASP A 286 19.46 -5.37 11.44
CA ASP A 286 19.30 -6.50 10.52
C ASP A 286 17.94 -6.37 9.81
N PRO A 287 17.90 -5.93 8.54
CA PRO A 287 16.67 -5.82 7.79
C PRO A 287 16.29 -7.19 7.24
N ARG A 288 15.30 -7.84 7.86
CA ARG A 288 14.32 -8.70 7.16
C ARG A 288 13.24 -9.21 8.12
N PRO A 289 11.97 -8.82 7.97
CA PRO A 289 10.86 -9.72 8.26
C PRO A 289 10.82 -10.74 7.11
N GLN A 290 11.45 -11.90 7.29
CA GLN A 290 11.18 -13.03 6.41
C GLN A 290 9.73 -13.44 6.62
N ALA A 291 8.89 -13.31 5.59
CA ALA A 291 7.62 -14.02 5.56
C ALA A 291 7.93 -15.52 5.67
N GLN A 292 7.67 -16.10 6.85
CA GLN A 292 7.83 -17.53 7.07
C GLN A 292 6.92 -18.27 6.09
N ALA A 293 7.53 -19.02 5.17
CA ALA A 293 6.82 -19.91 4.28
C ALA A 293 6.17 -21.03 5.11
N GLN A 294 4.86 -20.95 5.31
CA GLN A 294 4.10 -22.07 5.86
C GLN A 294 3.58 -22.94 4.71
N THR A 295 3.98 -24.20 4.81
CA THR A 295 3.64 -25.43 4.08
C THR A 295 2.32 -25.46 3.31
N GLN A 296 2.40 -25.99 2.08
CA GLN A 296 1.29 -26.33 1.19
C GLN A 296 0.26 -27.29 1.86
N PRO A 297 -1.06 -27.02 1.75
CA PRO A 297 -2.06 -28.07 1.90
C PRO A 297 -2.26 -28.84 0.59
N GLN A 298 -2.30 -30.16 0.71
CA GLN A 298 -2.55 -31.13 -0.35
C GLN A 298 -3.98 -31.00 -0.95
N GLY A 299 -4.12 -31.50 -2.18
CA GLY A 299 -5.20 -31.22 -3.13
C GLY A 299 -6.63 -31.57 -2.71
N LEU A 300 -7.57 -30.87 -3.35
CA LEU A 300 -9.00 -31.09 -3.24
C LEU A 300 -9.51 -31.97 -4.41
N PRO A 301 -10.44 -32.90 -4.16
CA PRO A 301 -11.06 -33.71 -5.19
C PRO A 301 -12.07 -32.91 -6.02
N THR A 302 -12.13 -33.23 -7.31
CA THR A 302 -13.12 -32.74 -8.28
C THR A 302 -14.54 -33.17 -7.93
N VAL A 303 -15.48 -32.23 -7.93
CA VAL A 303 -16.92 -32.48 -8.04
C VAL A 303 -17.46 -31.68 -9.21
N SER A 304 -18.29 -32.32 -10.01
CA SER A 304 -18.86 -31.82 -11.26
C SER A 304 -20.39 -31.68 -11.20
N VAL A 305 -20.91 -30.83 -12.12
CA VAL A 305 -22.28 -30.77 -12.71
C VAL A 305 -23.34 -29.96 -11.90
N PRO A 306 -24.40 -29.32 -12.50
CA PRO A 306 -24.80 -29.05 -13.90
C PRO A 306 -25.06 -27.56 -14.27
N ALA A 307 -25.42 -27.39 -15.55
CA ALA A 307 -25.73 -26.17 -16.28
C ALA A 307 -27.23 -25.73 -16.26
N VAL A 308 -27.42 -24.48 -16.72
CA VAL A 308 -28.62 -23.83 -17.29
C VAL A 308 -29.75 -23.40 -16.34
N VAL A 309 -29.87 -22.08 -16.15
CA VAL A 309 -31.14 -21.35 -16.20
C VAL A 309 -30.90 -19.97 -16.85
N GLU A 310 -31.55 -19.73 -17.98
CA GLU A 310 -31.74 -18.42 -18.63
C GLU A 310 -33.21 -17.96 -18.38
N PRO A 311 -33.61 -16.72 -18.73
CA PRO A 311 -33.36 -15.45 -18.07
C PRO A 311 -34.67 -14.87 -17.47
N PHE A 312 -34.59 -13.89 -16.57
CA PHE A 312 -35.75 -13.04 -16.24
C PHE A 312 -35.47 -11.59 -16.64
N ALA A 313 -36.31 -11.07 -17.52
CA ALA A 313 -36.48 -9.66 -17.85
C ALA A 313 -37.97 -9.29 -17.68
N PRO A 314 -38.37 -8.01 -17.74
CA PRO A 314 -37.98 -6.89 -16.89
C PRO A 314 -39.22 -6.28 -16.20
N HIS A 315 -39.04 -5.43 -15.18
CA HIS A 315 -40.05 -4.44 -14.80
C HIS A 315 -39.43 -3.05 -14.69
N VAL A 316 -39.85 -2.17 -15.60
CA VAL A 316 -39.57 -0.73 -15.64
C VAL A 316 -40.79 0.00 -15.07
N VAL A 317 -40.60 0.87 -14.08
CA VAL A 317 -41.37 2.11 -13.90
C VAL A 317 -40.42 3.20 -13.36
N ALA A 318 -40.33 4.31 -14.11
CA ALA A 318 -39.55 5.53 -13.84
C ALA A 318 -40.23 6.40 -12.74
N ALA A 319 -39.67 7.46 -12.13
CA ALA A 319 -38.55 8.34 -12.42
C ALA A 319 -38.15 9.12 -11.14
N LYS A 320 -36.92 9.62 -11.07
CA LYS A 320 -36.60 11.05 -10.86
C LYS A 320 -35.10 11.26 -11.11
N SER A 321 -34.80 12.24 -11.97
CA SER A 321 -33.49 12.55 -12.54
C SER A 321 -32.51 13.16 -11.53
N SER A 322 -31.24 12.70 -11.56
CA SER A 322 -29.95 13.34 -11.18
C SER A 322 -28.92 12.24 -10.84
N PRO A 323 -27.59 12.46 -10.90
CA PRO A 323 -26.74 13.24 -11.81
C PRO A 323 -26.18 12.34 -12.96
N GLN A 324 -25.45 12.89 -13.94
CA GLN A 324 -24.84 12.08 -15.00
C GLN A 324 -23.96 10.95 -14.42
N PRO A 325 -23.97 9.74 -15.03
CA PRO A 325 -23.27 8.59 -14.48
C PRO A 325 -21.76 8.85 -14.50
N VAL A 326 -21.13 8.62 -13.35
CA VAL A 326 -19.69 8.37 -13.28
C VAL A 326 -19.43 7.16 -14.19
N GLU A 327 -18.70 7.36 -15.28
CA GLU A 327 -18.36 6.29 -16.21
C GLU A 327 -17.66 5.15 -15.46
N ASP A 328 -18.26 3.96 -15.46
CA ASP A 328 -17.73 2.80 -14.79
C ASP A 328 -16.61 2.17 -15.65
N ILE A 329 -15.35 2.51 -15.35
CA ILE A 329 -14.13 1.96 -15.97
C ILE A 329 -14.18 0.43 -16.01
N SER A 330 -14.80 -0.17 -15.00
CA SER A 330 -15.03 -1.61 -14.87
C SER A 330 -15.78 -2.22 -16.04
N GLU A 331 -16.83 -1.53 -16.49
CA GLU A 331 -17.74 -2.03 -17.52
C GLU A 331 -17.08 -1.91 -18.89
N LYS A 332 -16.43 -0.77 -19.17
CA LYS A 332 -15.64 -0.60 -20.41
C LYS A 332 -14.53 -1.64 -20.53
N ARG A 333 -13.86 -1.96 -19.42
CA ARG A 333 -12.86 -3.02 -19.38
C ARG A 333 -13.45 -4.39 -19.66
N ARG A 334 -14.56 -4.73 -18.99
CA ARG A 334 -15.27 -5.99 -19.19
C ARG A 334 -15.69 -6.15 -20.66
N LEU A 335 -16.19 -5.07 -21.26
CA LEU A 335 -16.55 -5.03 -22.68
C LEU A 335 -15.33 -5.22 -23.59
N ALA A 336 -14.20 -4.56 -23.30
CA ALA A 336 -12.97 -4.70 -24.09
C ALA A 336 -12.44 -6.15 -24.07
N GLU A 337 -12.40 -6.77 -22.89
CA GLU A 337 -11.98 -8.17 -22.73
C GLU A 337 -12.98 -9.16 -23.35
N GLN A 338 -14.28 -8.89 -23.24
CA GLN A 338 -15.32 -9.72 -23.85
C GLN A 338 -15.25 -9.64 -25.38
N ALA A 339 -15.05 -8.46 -25.95
CA ALA A 339 -14.84 -8.26 -27.38
C ALA A 339 -13.60 -9.02 -27.86
N TYR A 340 -12.48 -8.94 -27.12
CA TYR A 340 -11.27 -9.72 -27.42
C TYR A 340 -11.51 -11.23 -27.41
N LYS A 341 -12.16 -11.76 -26.36
CA LYS A 341 -12.52 -13.19 -26.25
C LYS A 341 -13.44 -13.65 -27.39
N ASN A 342 -14.31 -12.76 -27.86
CA ASN A 342 -15.20 -12.99 -29.00
C ASN A 342 -14.51 -12.78 -30.36
N LYS A 343 -13.19 -12.52 -30.40
CA LYS A 343 -12.41 -12.19 -31.60
C LYS A 343 -12.91 -10.94 -32.36
N GLN A 344 -13.59 -10.04 -31.66
CA GLN A 344 -14.03 -8.74 -32.17
C GLN A 344 -12.90 -7.72 -31.94
N PHE A 345 -11.80 -7.87 -32.67
CA PHE A 345 -10.56 -7.12 -32.42
C PHE A 345 -10.73 -5.61 -32.57
N GLU A 346 -11.40 -5.12 -33.62
CA GLU A 346 -11.62 -3.68 -33.83
C GLU A 346 -12.39 -3.03 -32.67
N GLU A 347 -13.43 -3.71 -32.17
CA GLU A 347 -14.22 -3.20 -31.04
C GLU A 347 -13.41 -3.23 -29.74
N SER A 348 -12.61 -4.28 -29.53
CA SER A 348 -11.72 -4.37 -28.37
C SER A 348 -10.67 -3.26 -28.38
N LEU A 349 -10.03 -3.00 -29.53
CA LEU A 349 -9.06 -1.92 -29.70
C LEU A 349 -9.69 -0.55 -29.44
N ARG A 350 -10.87 -0.28 -30.01
CA ARG A 350 -11.62 0.96 -29.79
C ARG A 350 -11.90 1.20 -28.31
N LEU A 351 -12.29 0.16 -27.58
CA LEU A 351 -12.56 0.25 -26.14
C LEU A 351 -11.29 0.45 -25.33
N TYR A 352 -10.17 -0.17 -25.71
CA TYR A 352 -8.88 0.08 -25.07
C TYR A 352 -8.34 1.49 -25.34
N ASP A 353 -8.51 2.03 -26.55
CA ASP A 353 -8.13 3.41 -26.88
C ASP A 353 -8.95 4.42 -26.06
N GLN A 354 -10.26 4.21 -25.94
CA GLN A 354 -11.10 5.01 -25.06
C GLN A 354 -10.64 4.95 -23.59
N LEU A 355 -10.26 3.77 -23.09
CA LEU A 355 -9.72 3.61 -21.73
C LEU A 355 -8.40 4.36 -21.55
N ILE A 356 -7.52 4.34 -22.56
CA ILE A 356 -6.24 5.05 -22.54
C ILE A 356 -6.44 6.56 -22.50
N ASP A 357 -7.34 7.08 -23.35
CA ASP A 357 -7.57 8.52 -23.50
C ASP A 357 -8.32 9.11 -22.30
N GLN A 358 -9.31 8.39 -21.78
CA GLN A 358 -10.23 8.91 -20.75
C GLN A 358 -9.73 8.64 -19.33
N HIS A 359 -8.84 7.66 -19.15
CA HIS A 359 -8.37 7.25 -17.83
C HIS A 359 -6.84 7.08 -17.77
N PRO A 360 -6.08 8.20 -17.71
CA PRO A 360 -4.61 8.17 -17.73
C PRO A 360 -3.97 7.29 -16.64
N LEU A 361 -4.62 7.14 -15.48
CA LEU A 361 -4.17 6.27 -14.38
C LEU A 361 -4.19 4.77 -14.73
N TRP A 362 -5.03 4.35 -15.68
CA TRP A 362 -5.20 2.96 -16.12
C TRP A 362 -4.54 2.69 -17.47
N ALA A 363 -3.92 3.70 -18.08
CA ALA A 363 -3.44 3.63 -19.44
C ALA A 363 -2.36 2.55 -19.64
N SER A 364 -1.51 2.28 -18.65
CA SER A 364 -0.50 1.21 -18.77
C SER A 364 -1.14 -0.18 -18.86
N TRP A 365 -2.16 -0.44 -18.04
CA TRP A 365 -2.91 -1.70 -18.08
C TRP A 365 -3.71 -1.82 -19.39
N ALA A 366 -4.39 -0.74 -19.79
CA ALA A 366 -5.15 -0.72 -21.04
C ALA A 366 -4.24 -0.90 -22.27
N ARG A 367 -3.01 -0.35 -22.25
CA ARG A 367 -1.99 -0.59 -23.27
C ARG A 367 -1.52 -2.04 -23.30
N LEU A 368 -1.34 -2.71 -22.15
CA LEU A 368 -1.04 -4.15 -22.15
C LEU A 368 -2.17 -4.97 -22.79
N GLY A 369 -3.42 -4.66 -22.46
CA GLY A 369 -4.60 -5.26 -23.10
C GLY A 369 -4.60 -5.03 -24.61
N LYS A 370 -4.43 -3.77 -25.06
CA LYS A 370 -4.32 -3.39 -26.47
C LYS A 370 -3.18 -4.13 -27.18
N ALA A 371 -2.00 -4.21 -26.57
CA ALA A 371 -0.84 -4.90 -27.14
C ALA A 371 -1.11 -6.40 -27.37
N ARG A 372 -1.88 -7.04 -26.48
CA ARG A 372 -2.30 -8.44 -26.65
C ARG A 372 -3.26 -8.61 -27.83
N VAL A 373 -4.24 -7.71 -27.95
CA VAL A 373 -5.19 -7.71 -29.07
C VAL A 373 -4.45 -7.51 -30.39
N LEU A 374 -3.51 -6.55 -30.46
CA LEU A 374 -2.71 -6.26 -31.64
C LEU A 374 -1.82 -7.45 -32.05
N LEU A 375 -1.21 -8.12 -31.08
CA LEU A 375 -0.40 -9.31 -31.34
C LEU A 375 -1.23 -10.42 -31.98
N ASP A 376 -2.41 -10.70 -31.41
CA ASP A 376 -3.31 -11.74 -31.91
C ASP A 376 -4.01 -11.38 -33.23
N SER A 377 -4.17 -10.07 -33.52
CA SER A 377 -4.68 -9.59 -34.81
C SER A 377 -3.59 -9.52 -35.90
N GLY A 378 -2.32 -9.77 -35.57
CA GLY A 378 -1.19 -9.79 -36.51
C GLY A 378 -0.46 -8.46 -36.67
N GLU A 379 -0.82 -7.43 -35.91
CA GLU A 379 -0.22 -6.08 -35.95
C GLU A 379 1.04 -6.02 -35.06
N GLU A 380 2.06 -6.81 -35.41
CA GLU A 380 3.22 -7.06 -34.55
C GLU A 380 4.02 -5.79 -34.17
N LEU A 381 4.18 -4.83 -35.09
CA LEU A 381 4.95 -3.61 -34.82
C LEU A 381 4.21 -2.69 -33.85
N GLU A 382 2.90 -2.54 -34.00
CA GLU A 382 2.08 -1.74 -33.08
C GLU A 382 1.96 -2.43 -31.71
N ALA A 383 1.87 -3.76 -31.69
CA ALA A 383 1.89 -4.55 -30.46
C ALA A 383 3.19 -4.32 -29.66
N LEU A 384 4.33 -4.31 -30.36
CA LEU A 384 5.65 -4.01 -29.78
C LEU A 384 5.70 -2.61 -29.16
N GLU A 385 5.36 -1.58 -29.94
CA GLU A 385 5.38 -0.18 -29.48
C GLU A 385 4.41 0.03 -28.30
N THR A 386 3.23 -0.58 -28.37
CA THR A 386 2.21 -0.48 -27.31
C THR A 386 2.68 -1.16 -26.02
N ALA A 387 3.32 -2.34 -26.11
CA ALA A 387 3.88 -3.04 -24.95
C ALA A 387 5.08 -2.29 -24.34
N GLU A 388 5.97 -1.73 -25.16
CA GLU A 388 7.07 -0.88 -24.69
C GLU A 388 6.52 0.39 -23.99
N THR A 389 5.46 0.98 -24.52
CA THR A 389 4.78 2.14 -23.92
C THR A 389 4.09 1.78 -22.60
N ALA A 390 3.51 0.57 -22.50
CA ALA A 390 2.94 0.07 -21.25
C ALA A 390 4.01 -0.06 -20.15
N LEU A 391 5.22 -0.46 -20.51
CA LEU A 391 6.37 -0.61 -19.60
C LEU A 391 7.11 0.69 -19.29
N SER A 392 7.12 1.65 -20.23
CA SER A 392 7.84 2.93 -20.09
C SER A 392 7.08 3.97 -19.26
N ALA A 393 5.79 3.74 -19.00
CA ALA A 393 5.00 4.53 -18.07
C ALA A 393 5.69 4.53 -16.69
N LYS A 394 6.07 5.72 -16.22
CA LYS A 394 6.95 5.90 -15.06
C LYS A 394 6.35 5.31 -13.77
N LYS A 395 7.17 4.55 -13.04
CA LYS A 395 6.85 3.87 -11.77
C LYS A 395 6.63 4.86 -10.62
N MET A 396 5.53 5.63 -10.60
CA MET A 396 5.38 6.74 -9.64
C MET A 396 4.04 6.83 -8.91
N THR A 397 3.29 5.74 -8.77
CA THR A 397 2.20 5.71 -7.77
C THR A 397 1.85 4.27 -7.37
N ALA A 398 1.83 3.99 -6.07
CA ALA A 398 1.41 2.69 -5.56
C ALA A 398 -0.09 2.47 -5.86
N GLY A 399 -0.42 1.47 -6.69
CA GLY A 399 -1.79 0.89 -6.74
C GLY A 399 -2.47 0.70 -8.10
N ILE A 400 -2.00 1.29 -9.21
CA ILE A 400 -2.71 1.24 -10.52
C ILE A 400 -1.81 0.82 -11.71
N TYR A 401 -0.54 0.43 -11.46
CA TYR A 401 0.36 -0.09 -12.51
C TYR A 401 0.32 -1.62 -12.66
N LEU A 402 0.92 -2.10 -13.75
CA LEU A 402 1.16 -3.50 -14.11
C LEU A 402 1.72 -4.27 -12.90
N THR A 403 1.11 -5.40 -12.56
CA THR A 403 1.69 -6.36 -11.61
C THR A 403 2.98 -6.96 -12.14
N GLN A 404 3.74 -7.70 -11.31
CA GLN A 404 4.90 -8.45 -11.83
C GLN A 404 4.51 -9.46 -12.92
N ALA A 405 3.30 -10.02 -12.85
CA ALA A 405 2.77 -10.89 -13.90
C ALA A 405 2.48 -10.10 -15.17
N ASP A 406 1.85 -8.93 -15.05
CA ASP A 406 1.58 -8.05 -16.18
C ASP A 406 2.88 -7.50 -16.82
N GLU A 407 3.90 -7.17 -16.02
CA GLU A 407 5.23 -6.79 -16.52
C GLU A 407 5.90 -7.97 -17.26
N ALA A 408 5.73 -9.20 -16.75
CA ALA A 408 6.21 -10.40 -17.42
C ALA A 408 5.47 -10.62 -18.76
N ASP A 409 4.15 -10.44 -18.79
CA ASP A 409 3.32 -10.56 -19.98
C ASP A 409 3.68 -9.51 -21.04
N ALA A 410 3.91 -8.25 -20.62
CA ALA A 410 4.36 -7.19 -21.52
C ALA A 410 5.73 -7.51 -22.14
N HIS A 411 6.68 -7.97 -21.32
CA HIS A 411 7.97 -8.43 -21.82
C HIS A 411 7.86 -9.68 -22.70
N ALA A 412 6.89 -10.57 -22.44
CA ALA A 412 6.65 -11.74 -23.26
C ALA A 412 6.10 -11.37 -24.65
N ILE A 413 5.19 -10.40 -24.75
CA ILE A 413 4.71 -9.86 -26.03
C ILE A 413 5.88 -9.31 -26.86
N ILE A 414 6.76 -8.51 -26.23
CA ILE A 414 7.97 -7.98 -26.87
C ILE A 414 8.88 -9.12 -27.35
N VAL A 415 9.10 -10.14 -26.51
CA VAL A 415 9.91 -11.31 -26.87
C VAL A 415 9.34 -12.05 -28.08
N LEU A 416 8.02 -12.27 -28.14
CA LEU A 416 7.37 -12.94 -29.27
C LEU A 416 7.55 -12.16 -30.58
N VAL A 417 7.32 -10.84 -30.56
CA VAL A 417 7.51 -9.99 -31.74
C VAL A 417 8.97 -9.98 -32.20
N LEU A 418 9.91 -9.76 -31.27
CA LEU A 418 11.34 -9.73 -31.60
C LEU A 418 11.84 -11.08 -32.12
N HIS A 419 11.30 -12.19 -31.60
CA HIS A 419 11.59 -13.54 -32.08
C HIS A 419 11.09 -13.73 -33.52
N ASN A 420 9.83 -13.40 -33.80
CA ASN A 420 9.24 -13.50 -35.14
C ASN A 420 9.99 -12.65 -36.17
N LYS A 421 10.50 -11.47 -35.77
CA LYS A 421 11.30 -10.59 -36.63
C LYS A 421 12.79 -10.95 -36.70
N GLY A 422 13.27 -11.95 -35.95
CA GLY A 422 14.68 -12.37 -35.94
C GLY A 422 15.65 -11.37 -35.27
N LEU A 423 15.15 -10.46 -34.42
CA LEU A 423 15.91 -9.38 -33.80
C LEU A 423 16.59 -9.82 -32.48
N LYS A 424 17.64 -10.64 -32.61
CA LYS A 424 18.29 -11.34 -31.48
C LYS A 424 18.96 -10.45 -30.41
N SER A 425 19.39 -9.24 -30.76
CA SER A 425 20.16 -8.38 -29.83
C SER A 425 19.32 -7.83 -28.67
N LYS A 426 18.08 -7.40 -28.94
CA LYS A 426 17.13 -6.91 -27.92
C LYS A 426 16.36 -8.04 -27.22
N LEU A 427 16.20 -9.18 -27.89
CA LEU A 427 15.49 -10.35 -27.38
C LEU A 427 16.04 -10.85 -26.03
N ALA A 428 17.36 -10.90 -25.89
CA ALA A 428 18.03 -11.45 -24.71
C ALA A 428 17.73 -10.66 -23.42
N GLU A 429 17.61 -9.33 -23.52
CA GLU A 429 17.29 -8.46 -22.38
C GLU A 429 15.88 -8.74 -21.86
N HIS A 430 14.90 -8.79 -22.75
CA HIS A 430 13.51 -9.07 -22.37
C HIS A 430 13.32 -10.50 -21.88
N LEU A 431 13.99 -11.49 -22.46
CA LEU A 431 14.00 -12.86 -21.94
C LEU A 431 14.55 -12.94 -20.51
N LYS A 432 15.60 -12.17 -20.20
CA LYS A 432 16.13 -12.09 -18.83
C LYS A 432 15.10 -11.50 -17.86
N ARG A 433 14.36 -10.47 -18.30
CA ARG A 433 13.27 -9.87 -17.52
C ARG A 433 12.13 -10.84 -17.28
N VAL A 434 11.65 -11.54 -18.32
CA VAL A 434 10.60 -12.57 -18.17
C VAL A 434 11.05 -13.66 -17.20
N ARG A 435 12.28 -14.19 -17.31
CA ARG A 435 12.80 -15.20 -16.37
C ARG A 435 12.85 -14.72 -14.93
N HIS A 436 13.15 -13.44 -14.72
CA HIS A 436 13.21 -12.84 -13.38
C HIS A 436 11.81 -12.64 -12.79
N LEU A 437 10.86 -12.15 -13.59
CA LEU A 437 9.51 -11.79 -13.15
C LEU A 437 8.56 -13.00 -13.07
N ASN A 438 8.63 -13.91 -14.04
CA ASN A 438 7.85 -15.15 -14.08
C ASN A 438 8.68 -16.28 -14.72
N PRO A 439 9.45 -17.05 -13.92
CA PRO A 439 10.30 -18.14 -14.40
C PRO A 439 9.53 -19.28 -15.10
N LYS A 440 8.20 -19.35 -14.91
CA LYS A 440 7.33 -20.38 -15.50
C LYS A 440 6.53 -19.86 -16.70
N HIS A 441 6.78 -18.62 -17.15
CA HIS A 441 6.06 -18.03 -18.26
C HIS A 441 6.25 -18.84 -19.56
N GLU A 442 5.16 -19.07 -20.29
CA GLU A 442 5.12 -19.96 -21.45
C GLU A 442 6.09 -19.53 -22.57
N VAL A 443 6.21 -18.22 -22.82
CA VAL A 443 7.15 -17.65 -23.80
C VAL A 443 8.60 -18.16 -23.68
N LEU A 444 9.04 -18.53 -22.47
CA LEU A 444 10.39 -19.05 -22.24
C LEU A 444 10.62 -20.42 -22.89
N ARG A 445 9.54 -21.18 -23.14
CA ARG A 445 9.56 -22.45 -23.86
C ARG A 445 9.40 -22.26 -25.37
N ILE A 446 8.68 -21.22 -25.78
CA ILE A 446 8.41 -20.89 -27.19
C ILE A 446 9.69 -20.41 -27.90
N VAL A 447 10.57 -19.73 -27.17
CA VAL A 447 11.78 -19.07 -27.71
C VAL A 447 13.08 -19.84 -27.37
N GLN A 448 12.96 -21.05 -26.82
CA GLN A 448 14.06 -22.03 -26.70
C GLN A 448 14.32 -22.70 -28.05
#